data_AF-L8WKT3-F1
#
_entry.id   AF-L8WKT3-F1
#
_cell.length_a   1.000
_cell.length_b   1.000
_cell.length_c   1.000
_cell.angle_alpha   90.00
_cell.angle_beta   90.00
_cell.angle_gamma   90.00
#
_symmetry.space_group_name_H-M   'P 1'
#
loop_
_entity.id
_entity.type
_entity.pdbx_description
1 polymer ?
#
loop_
_entity_poly.entity_id
_entity_poly.type
_entity_poly.pdbx_seq_one_letter_code
_entity_poly.pdbx_strand_id
1 'polypeptide(L)'
;MVEVSPCELAACPQVRRYTTQVFLYFMDFGGLVDSCNQLFGQPNPVYNNGRATTESLLLLFLTSTTKVLGRPEQHRMRQEREHLEAQKRKAERIQAHERRMRKQAEDAARAKADRARRHQERVADETRRRREKDARYPRSSSAQSNYAEYDYSYGAHNQQQFQHDSSTSATATRDAIRRYTAGLGRMNRVAVACDEQLSFTDIPWPTLYPICGTYGISEESVRHIVLSELLYPRKDRRGRLLAFLRYWHPDKFVGSVCRWMQHIRESDRAAVYEGVTMVAPSAMKHLSDKYGSPNLAYHVNCDGSVTCLQFIYFFDSYFKELHAKQGKPLTRPRQTTLRENREKGREGKQKQGGHDKRGSKHGEAVKTWYRGVISGVS
;
A
#
# COMPACT_ATOMS: atom_id res chain seq x y z
N MET A 1 -9.59 9.85 48.08
CA MET A 1 -8.20 9.83 48.55
C MET A 1 -7.58 8.49 48.18
N VAL A 2 -6.85 8.47 47.07
CA VAL A 2 -5.88 7.44 46.71
C VAL A 2 -4.79 8.20 45.96
N GLU A 3 -3.64 8.32 46.61
CA GLU A 3 -2.43 8.94 46.04
C GLU A 3 -1.82 8.00 45.00
N VAL A 4 -1.43 8.54 43.85
CA VAL A 4 -0.61 7.83 42.86
C VAL A 4 0.66 8.65 42.65
N SER A 5 1.78 8.02 43.01
CA SER A 5 3.14 8.54 42.97
C SER A 5 3.66 8.73 41.54
N PRO A 6 4.39 9.81 41.22
CA PRO A 6 5.03 10.02 39.92
C PRO A 6 6.52 9.68 39.98
N CYS A 7 6.90 8.50 39.48
CA CYS A 7 8.30 8.17 39.18
C CYS A 7 8.40 7.41 37.86
N GLU A 8 9.51 7.63 37.16
CA GLU A 8 10.01 6.95 35.95
C GLU A 8 9.55 7.48 34.59
N LEU A 9 10.08 8.64 34.19
CA LEU A 9 10.45 8.92 32.80
C LEU A 9 11.67 9.86 32.77
N ALA A 10 12.85 9.33 33.06
CA ALA A 10 14.12 10.02 32.88
C ALA A 10 15.22 9.05 32.44
N ALA A 11 15.33 8.80 31.13
CA ALA A 11 16.58 8.35 30.49
C ALA A 11 16.44 8.38 28.95
N CYS A 12 16.73 9.52 28.32
CA CYS A 12 17.11 9.53 26.90
C CYS A 12 18.14 10.65 26.63
N PRO A 13 19.44 10.34 26.59
CA PRO A 13 20.51 11.32 26.43
C PRO A 13 20.87 11.50 24.96
N GLN A 14 19.99 12.08 24.14
CA GLN A 14 20.33 12.40 22.74
C GLN A 14 19.86 13.77 22.22
N VAL A 15 19.30 14.64 23.06
CA VAL A 15 18.82 15.98 22.63
C VAL A 15 19.47 17.12 23.43
N ARG A 16 20.79 17.05 23.65
CA ARG A 16 21.58 18.11 24.32
C ARG A 16 22.89 18.46 23.60
N ARG A 17 22.92 18.41 22.27
CA ARG A 17 24.14 18.80 21.49
C ARG A 17 23.94 19.84 20.39
N TYR A 18 22.78 20.48 20.30
CA TYR A 18 22.55 21.50 19.25
C TYR A 18 22.08 22.88 19.73
N THR A 19 22.01 23.13 21.04
CA THR A 19 21.58 24.44 21.57
C THR A 19 22.69 25.26 22.23
N THR A 20 23.91 24.74 22.34
CA THR A 20 25.05 25.46 22.96
C THR A 20 26.05 26.04 21.93
N GLN A 21 25.86 25.79 20.63
CA GLN A 21 26.78 26.28 19.59
C GLN A 21 26.34 27.60 18.92
N VAL A 22 25.16 28.14 19.27
CA VAL A 22 24.66 29.42 18.71
C VAL A 22 24.95 30.61 19.64
N PHE A 23 25.34 30.37 20.90
CA PHE A 23 25.58 31.43 21.88
C PHE A 23 27.03 31.95 21.96
N LEU A 24 27.97 31.38 21.19
CA LEU A 24 29.38 31.81 21.20
C LEU A 24 29.80 32.63 19.96
N TYR A 25 28.88 32.91 19.03
CA TYR A 25 29.16 33.76 17.86
C TYR A 25 28.70 35.21 18.00
N PHE A 26 28.20 35.62 19.18
CA PHE A 26 27.65 36.97 19.40
C PHE A 26 28.51 37.90 20.28
N MET A 27 29.73 37.51 20.67
CA MET A 27 30.61 38.32 21.54
C MET A 27 31.94 38.76 20.89
N ASP A 28 32.07 38.69 19.56
CA ASP A 28 33.28 39.15 18.84
C ASP A 28 33.03 40.37 17.93
N PHE A 29 32.14 41.27 18.36
CA PHE A 29 31.93 42.58 17.73
C PHE A 29 32.58 43.75 18.53
N GLY A 30 33.57 43.44 19.37
CA GLY A 30 34.32 44.44 20.16
C GLY A 30 35.53 45.05 19.43
N GLY A 31 35.90 44.57 18.24
CA GLY A 31 37.14 44.97 17.56
C GLY A 31 37.03 45.98 16.43
N LEU A 32 35.83 46.50 16.12
CA LEU A 32 35.61 47.36 14.93
C LEU A 32 35.30 48.82 15.27
N VAL A 33 35.73 49.31 16.43
CA VAL A 33 35.59 50.73 16.83
C VAL A 33 36.95 51.47 16.78
N ASP A 34 38.07 50.77 16.74
CA ASP A 34 39.40 51.42 16.76
C ASP A 34 39.95 51.81 15.38
N SER A 35 39.35 51.36 14.28
CA SER A 35 39.83 51.70 12.91
C SER A 35 39.21 52.94 12.28
N CYS A 36 38.26 53.63 12.92
CA CYS A 36 37.68 54.88 12.37
C CYS A 36 38.33 56.17 12.89
N ASN A 37 39.24 56.10 13.88
CA ASN A 37 39.88 57.29 14.46
C ASN A 37 41.23 57.67 13.84
N GLN A 38 41.68 57.00 12.77
CA GLN A 38 42.97 57.31 12.11
C GLN A 38 42.88 58.04 10.77
N LEU A 39 41.68 58.34 10.25
CA LEU A 39 41.52 58.95 8.92
C LEU A 39 40.99 60.39 8.89
N PHE A 40 40.62 60.97 10.04
CA PHE A 40 40.20 62.37 10.10
C PHE A 40 41.09 63.16 11.04
N GLY A 41 42.16 63.69 10.47
CA GLY A 41 42.98 64.72 11.09
C GLY A 41 42.27 66.07 11.15
N GLN A 42 42.60 66.79 12.23
CA GLN A 42 42.47 68.23 12.47
C GLN A 42 41.12 68.77 12.95
N PRO A 43 41.09 69.44 14.14
CA PRO A 43 39.97 70.24 14.61
C PRO A 43 40.16 71.74 14.31
N ASN A 44 39.08 72.39 13.87
CA ASN A 44 38.61 73.78 14.09
C ASN A 44 37.92 74.31 12.82
N PRO A 45 36.74 74.95 12.92
CA PRO A 45 36.56 76.10 13.79
C PRO A 45 35.27 76.15 14.61
N VAL A 46 35.40 76.83 15.75
CA VAL A 46 34.48 77.83 16.32
C VAL A 46 33.14 77.95 15.59
N TYR A 47 32.06 77.47 16.20
CA TYR A 47 30.74 78.08 16.06
C TYR A 47 29.96 78.03 17.37
N ASN A 48 29.32 79.17 17.64
CA ASN A 48 28.67 79.60 18.85
C ASN A 48 27.44 78.77 19.25
N ASN A 49 27.33 78.54 20.55
CA ASN A 49 26.13 78.66 21.39
C ASN A 49 24.76 78.42 20.72
N GLY A 50 24.39 77.15 20.66
CA GLY A 50 23.00 76.70 20.71
C GLY A 50 22.96 75.40 21.49
N ARG A 51 22.45 75.42 22.73
CA ARG A 51 22.21 74.22 23.55
C ARG A 51 21.11 73.37 22.87
N ALA A 52 21.51 72.58 21.88
CA ALA A 52 20.78 71.39 21.51
C ALA A 52 21.20 70.29 22.49
N THR A 53 20.25 69.82 23.29
CA THR A 53 20.43 68.67 24.19
C THR A 53 20.92 67.48 23.37
N THR A 54 22.01 66.86 23.83
CA THR A 54 22.68 65.71 23.20
C THR A 54 21.74 64.51 22.95
N GLU A 55 20.58 64.47 23.61
CA GLU A 55 19.54 63.46 23.37
C GLU A 55 18.83 63.63 22.01
N SER A 56 18.71 64.87 21.49
CA SER A 56 18.02 65.12 20.21
C SER A 56 18.86 64.71 19.00
N LEU A 57 20.19 64.76 19.11
CA LEU A 57 21.09 64.34 18.03
C LEU A 57 21.26 62.81 17.97
N LEU A 58 21.16 62.12 19.11
CA LEU A 58 21.14 60.64 19.13
C LEU A 58 19.86 60.06 18.52
N LEU A 59 18.70 60.71 18.71
CA LEU A 59 17.44 60.28 18.06
C LEU A 59 17.44 60.51 16.54
N LEU A 60 18.11 61.55 16.03
CA LEU A 60 18.27 61.78 14.59
C LEU A 60 19.29 60.83 13.93
N PHE A 61 20.33 60.40 14.65
CA PHE A 61 21.29 59.41 14.14
C PHE A 61 20.73 57.97 14.16
N LEU A 62 19.90 57.62 15.14
CA LEU A 62 19.24 56.31 15.20
C LEU A 62 18.12 56.14 14.16
N THR A 63 17.53 57.24 13.67
CA THR A 63 16.49 57.19 12.62
C THR A 63 17.05 57.28 11.19
N SER A 64 18.24 57.85 11.01
CA SER A 64 18.87 58.05 9.68
C SER A 64 19.64 56.85 9.14
N THR A 65 19.76 55.76 9.91
CA THR A 65 20.37 54.49 9.46
C THR A 65 19.35 53.41 9.12
N THR A 66 18.10 53.81 8.81
CA THR A 66 17.17 52.97 8.05
C THR A 66 17.69 52.84 6.61
N LYS A 67 18.77 52.06 6.46
CA LYS A 67 19.31 51.63 5.19
C LYS A 67 18.13 51.15 4.37
N VAL A 68 17.90 51.82 3.25
CA VAL A 68 16.95 51.39 2.22
C VAL A 68 17.39 49.99 1.80
N LEU A 69 16.80 48.97 2.44
CA LEU A 69 17.01 47.58 2.08
C LEU A 69 16.74 47.49 0.58
N GLY A 70 17.74 47.02 -0.17
CA GLY A 70 17.68 47.03 -1.62
C GLY A 70 16.40 46.34 -2.09
N ARG A 71 15.77 46.87 -3.15
CA ARG A 71 14.62 46.25 -3.84
C ARG A 71 14.66 44.70 -3.95
N PRO A 72 15.80 44.03 -4.20
CA PRO A 72 15.85 42.55 -4.23
C PRO A 72 15.57 41.87 -2.87
N GLU A 73 15.92 42.49 -1.75
CA GLU A 73 15.74 41.91 -0.41
C GLU A 73 14.28 41.98 0.04
N GLN A 74 13.59 43.07 -0.28
CA GLN A 74 12.14 43.19 -0.07
C GLN A 74 11.35 42.14 -0.86
N HIS A 75 11.78 41.82 -2.08
CA HIS A 75 11.16 40.77 -2.88
C HIS A 75 11.33 39.38 -2.25
N ARG A 76 12.53 39.05 -1.74
CA ARG A 76 12.77 37.79 -1.04
C ARG A 76 11.91 37.66 0.22
N MET A 77 11.82 38.72 1.03
CA MET A 77 10.94 38.73 2.21
C MET A 77 9.46 38.55 1.84
N ARG A 78 8.99 39.13 0.72
CA ARG A 78 7.63 38.89 0.23
C ARG A 78 7.42 37.43 -0.18
N GLN A 79 8.34 36.84 -0.93
CA GLN A 79 8.25 35.43 -1.35
C GLN A 79 8.26 34.47 -0.16
N GLU A 80 9.09 34.72 0.84
CA GLU A 80 9.14 33.89 2.05
C GLU A 80 7.83 33.97 2.85
N ARG A 81 7.27 35.19 2.99
CA ARG A 81 5.96 35.38 3.62
C ARG A 81 4.85 34.66 2.87
N GLU A 82 4.81 34.75 1.55
CA GLU A 82 3.83 34.05 0.71
C GLU A 82 3.97 32.52 0.83
N HIS A 83 5.19 32.01 0.86
CA HIS A 83 5.45 30.58 1.03
C HIS A 83 4.99 30.07 2.41
N LEU A 84 5.25 30.83 3.48
CA LEU A 84 4.78 30.51 4.83
C LEU A 84 3.24 30.58 4.93
N GLU A 85 2.60 31.57 4.32
CA GLU A 85 1.13 31.64 4.23
C GLU A 85 0.54 30.47 3.44
N ALA A 86 1.19 30.07 2.33
CA ALA A 86 0.77 28.91 1.54
C ALA A 86 0.88 27.61 2.35
N GLN A 87 1.95 27.44 3.13
CA GLN A 87 2.11 26.30 4.05
C GLN A 87 1.03 26.29 5.13
N LYS A 88 0.71 27.46 5.74
CA LYS A 88 -0.37 27.58 6.72
C LYS A 88 -1.73 27.19 6.13
N ARG A 89 -2.07 27.69 4.93
CA ARG A 89 -3.32 27.31 4.23
C ARG A 89 -3.38 25.82 3.90
N LYS A 90 -2.23 25.19 3.58
CA LYS A 90 -2.17 23.74 3.35
C LYS A 90 -2.40 22.96 4.64
N ALA A 91 -1.76 23.35 5.74
CA ALA A 91 -1.96 22.74 7.05
C ALA A 91 -3.41 22.88 7.53
N GLU A 92 -4.03 24.04 7.32
CA GLU A 92 -5.44 24.27 7.65
C GLU A 92 -6.38 23.37 6.84
N ARG A 93 -6.14 23.18 5.54
CA ARG A 93 -6.93 22.25 4.71
C ARG A 93 -6.81 20.81 5.20
N ILE A 94 -5.61 20.38 5.59
CA ILE A 94 -5.39 19.03 6.13
C ILE A 94 -6.14 18.87 7.45
N GLN A 95 -6.04 19.83 8.37
CA GLN A 95 -6.78 19.80 9.64
C GLN A 95 -8.30 19.82 9.44
N ALA A 96 -8.81 20.62 8.50
CA ALA A 96 -10.23 20.64 8.17
C ALA A 96 -10.70 19.30 7.58
N HIS A 97 -9.88 18.67 6.74
CA HIS A 97 -10.16 17.35 6.19
C HIS A 97 -10.17 16.27 7.28
N GLU A 98 -9.19 16.29 8.19
CA GLU A 98 -9.11 15.38 9.33
C GLU A 98 -10.33 15.51 10.25
N ARG A 99 -10.79 16.74 10.53
CA ARG A 99 -12.02 16.98 11.30
C ARG A 99 -13.25 16.39 10.62
N ARG A 100 -13.35 16.47 9.28
CA ARG A 100 -14.46 15.86 8.53
C ARG A 100 -14.43 14.33 8.61
N MET A 101 -13.25 13.73 8.45
CA MET A 101 -13.08 12.27 8.56
C MET A 101 -13.41 11.77 9.97
N ARG A 102 -12.97 12.49 11.01
CA ARG A 102 -13.28 12.15 12.40
C ARG A 102 -14.78 12.23 12.68
N LYS A 103 -15.46 13.27 12.19
CA LYS A 103 -16.91 13.42 12.32
C LYS A 103 -17.66 12.27 11.60
N GLN A 104 -17.27 11.93 10.37
CA GLN A 104 -17.88 10.81 9.64
C GLN A 104 -17.69 9.47 10.35
N ALA A 105 -16.52 9.21 10.92
CA ALA A 105 -16.27 7.99 11.69
C ALA A 105 -17.13 7.92 12.97
N GLU A 106 -17.30 9.05 13.66
CA GLU A 106 -18.17 9.14 14.84
C GLU A 106 -19.64 8.91 14.48
N ASP A 107 -20.15 9.55 13.42
CA ASP A 107 -21.52 9.38 12.94
C ASP A 107 -21.77 7.92 12.48
N ALA A 108 -20.81 7.30 11.80
CA ALA A 108 -20.88 5.89 11.42
C ALA A 108 -20.89 4.94 12.65
N ALA A 109 -20.11 5.25 13.68
CA ALA A 109 -20.09 4.49 14.93
C ALA A 109 -21.43 4.61 15.68
N ARG A 110 -22.01 5.82 15.76
CA ARG A 110 -23.34 6.05 16.33
C ARG A 110 -24.43 5.27 15.57
N ALA A 111 -24.41 5.31 14.24
CA ALA A 111 -25.36 4.56 13.41
C ALA A 111 -25.23 3.03 13.60
N LYS A 112 -24.00 2.51 13.76
CA LYS A 112 -23.76 1.09 14.04
C LYS A 112 -24.30 0.68 15.42
N ALA A 113 -24.06 1.51 16.45
CA ALA A 113 -24.58 1.28 17.79
C ALA A 113 -26.13 1.27 17.81
N ASP A 114 -26.76 2.20 17.09
CA ASP A 114 -28.22 2.23 16.96
C ASP A 114 -28.79 1.00 16.26
N ARG A 115 -28.14 0.50 15.20
CA ARG A 115 -28.54 -0.75 14.53
C ARG A 115 -28.42 -1.96 15.45
N ALA A 116 -27.36 -2.03 16.25
CA ALA A 116 -27.15 -3.09 17.23
C ALA A 116 -28.22 -3.05 18.33
N ARG A 117 -28.54 -1.86 18.87
CA ARG A 117 -29.61 -1.68 19.86
C ARG A 117 -30.96 -2.14 19.32
N ARG A 118 -31.35 -1.73 18.11
CA ARG A 118 -32.60 -2.16 17.47
C ARG A 118 -32.65 -3.68 17.21
N HIS A 119 -31.50 -4.30 16.93
CA HIS A 119 -31.44 -5.75 16.75
C HIS A 119 -31.63 -6.48 18.08
N GLN A 120 -30.97 -6.04 19.15
CA GLN A 120 -31.16 -6.58 20.49
C GLN A 120 -32.61 -6.44 20.96
N GLU A 121 -33.24 -5.30 20.71
CA GLU A 121 -34.66 -5.07 21.00
C GLU A 121 -35.57 -6.06 20.25
N ARG A 122 -35.34 -6.28 18.95
CA ARG A 122 -36.09 -7.31 18.18
C ARG A 122 -35.91 -8.71 18.74
N VAL A 123 -34.69 -9.08 19.14
CA VAL A 123 -34.40 -10.40 19.72
C VAL A 123 -35.07 -10.55 21.09
N ALA A 124 -35.04 -9.50 21.92
CA ALA A 124 -35.71 -9.48 23.22
C ALA A 124 -37.23 -9.58 23.08
N ASP A 125 -37.83 -8.84 22.15
CA ASP A 125 -39.26 -8.90 21.83
C ASP A 125 -39.69 -10.27 21.30
N GLU A 126 -38.91 -10.88 20.40
CA GLU A 126 -39.17 -12.23 19.90
C GLU A 126 -39.08 -13.27 21.03
N THR A 127 -38.09 -13.13 21.92
CA THR A 127 -37.95 -13.98 23.10
C THR A 127 -39.14 -13.81 24.05
N ARG A 128 -39.63 -12.57 24.24
CA ARG A 128 -40.85 -12.29 25.02
C ARG A 128 -42.08 -12.94 24.38
N ARG A 129 -42.27 -12.78 23.08
CA ARG A 129 -43.39 -13.41 22.33
C ARG A 129 -43.38 -14.93 22.42
N ARG A 130 -42.20 -15.56 22.36
CA ARG A 130 -42.07 -17.02 22.57
C ARG A 130 -42.53 -17.42 23.96
N ARG A 131 -42.06 -16.74 25.01
CA ARG A 131 -42.48 -16.99 26.39
C ARG A 131 -43.99 -16.79 26.59
N GLU A 132 -44.57 -15.74 26.00
CA GLU A 132 -46.02 -15.49 26.05
C GLU A 132 -46.82 -16.59 25.34
N LYS A 133 -46.34 -17.08 24.18
CA LYS A 133 -46.96 -18.17 23.44
C LYS A 133 -46.92 -19.49 24.24
N ASP A 134 -45.77 -19.78 24.85
CA ASP A 134 -45.58 -20.96 25.71
C ASP A 134 -46.46 -20.88 26.97
N ALA A 135 -46.67 -19.68 27.53
CA ALA A 135 -47.56 -19.48 28.67
C ALA A 135 -49.05 -19.59 28.32
N ARG A 136 -49.46 -19.14 27.12
CA ARG A 136 -50.88 -19.15 26.68
C ARG A 136 -51.37 -20.55 26.31
N TYR A 137 -50.48 -21.39 25.79
CA TYR A 137 -50.74 -22.81 25.56
C TYR A 137 -49.78 -23.60 26.42
N PRO A 138 -50.10 -23.87 27.71
CA PRO A 138 -49.43 -24.90 28.49
C PRO A 138 -49.72 -26.23 27.80
N ARG A 139 -48.95 -26.49 26.74
CA ARG A 139 -49.09 -27.59 25.81
C ARG A 139 -48.81 -28.83 26.63
N SER A 140 -49.80 -29.69 26.74
CA SER A 140 -49.70 -31.01 27.37
C SER A 140 -48.37 -31.65 26.97
N SER A 141 -47.43 -31.62 27.91
CA SER A 141 -46.01 -31.92 27.72
C SER A 141 -45.73 -33.37 27.31
N SER A 142 -46.78 -34.20 27.18
CA SER A 142 -46.71 -35.61 26.79
C SER A 142 -46.75 -35.83 25.29
N ALA A 143 -47.27 -34.91 24.48
CA ALA A 143 -47.39 -35.11 23.02
C ALA A 143 -46.12 -34.72 22.23
N GLN A 144 -45.15 -34.06 22.86
CA GLN A 144 -43.92 -33.58 22.21
C GLN A 144 -42.78 -34.60 22.23
N SER A 145 -42.87 -35.65 23.05
CA SER A 145 -41.85 -36.72 23.14
C SER A 145 -41.79 -37.56 21.86
N ASN A 146 -42.93 -37.80 21.19
CA ASN A 146 -42.97 -38.68 20.02
C ASN A 146 -42.56 -38.02 18.69
N TYR A 147 -42.38 -36.69 18.65
CA TYR A 147 -41.92 -36.00 17.43
C TYR A 147 -40.40 -35.73 17.44
N ALA A 148 -39.76 -35.77 18.61
CA ALA A 148 -38.30 -35.63 18.73
C ALA A 148 -37.54 -36.88 18.24
N GLU A 149 -38.16 -38.07 18.30
CA GLU A 149 -37.57 -39.32 17.82
C GLU A 149 -37.53 -39.39 16.28
N TYR A 150 -38.51 -38.80 15.59
CA TYR A 150 -38.53 -38.72 14.13
C TYR A 150 -37.49 -37.73 13.57
N ASP A 151 -37.15 -36.69 14.33
CA ASP A 151 -36.12 -35.70 13.95
C ASP A 151 -34.69 -36.24 14.17
N TYR A 152 -34.52 -37.16 15.13
CA TYR A 152 -33.22 -37.79 15.41
C TYR A 152 -32.78 -38.81 14.34
N SER A 153 -33.74 -39.49 13.70
CA SER A 153 -33.46 -40.47 12.63
C SER A 153 -33.00 -39.81 11.32
N TYR A 154 -33.57 -38.65 10.95
CA TYR A 154 -33.14 -37.89 9.76
C TYR A 154 -31.86 -37.06 10.02
N GLY A 155 -31.60 -36.63 11.25
CA GLY A 155 -30.37 -35.92 11.61
C GLY A 155 -29.10 -36.79 11.56
N ALA A 156 -29.20 -38.07 11.94
CA ALA A 156 -28.05 -38.99 11.97
C ALA A 156 -27.59 -39.44 10.57
N HIS A 157 -28.52 -39.62 9.62
CA HIS A 157 -28.14 -39.96 8.23
C HIS A 157 -27.47 -38.81 7.49
N ASN A 158 -27.83 -37.55 7.78
CA ASN A 158 -27.12 -36.40 7.23
C ASN A 158 -25.67 -36.31 7.72
N GLN A 159 -25.38 -36.64 8.99
CA GLN A 159 -24.02 -36.59 9.51
C GLN A 159 -23.06 -37.62 8.86
N GLN A 160 -23.56 -38.80 8.47
CA GLN A 160 -22.74 -39.79 7.76
C GLN A 160 -22.45 -39.40 6.31
N GLN A 161 -23.37 -38.67 5.66
CA GLN A 161 -23.16 -38.16 4.31
C GLN A 161 -22.07 -37.08 4.25
N PHE A 162 -21.95 -36.24 5.28
CA PHE A 162 -20.85 -35.26 5.40
C PHE A 162 -19.47 -35.89 5.65
N GLN A 163 -19.37 -37.14 6.11
CA GLN A 163 -18.08 -37.80 6.33
C GLN A 163 -17.51 -38.43 5.06
N HIS A 164 -18.35 -38.91 4.13
CA HIS A 164 -17.88 -39.51 2.88
C HIS A 164 -17.31 -38.51 1.86
N ASP A 165 -17.68 -37.23 1.95
CA ASP A 165 -17.08 -36.17 1.12
C ASP A 165 -15.63 -35.83 1.52
N SER A 166 -15.18 -36.24 2.71
CA SER A 166 -13.85 -35.88 3.20
C SER A 166 -12.70 -36.63 2.50
N SER A 167 -12.91 -37.88 2.08
CA SER A 167 -11.88 -38.71 1.44
C SER A 167 -11.75 -38.41 -0.06
N THR A 168 -12.87 -38.21 -0.76
CA THR A 168 -12.90 -37.72 -2.15
C THR A 168 -12.36 -36.29 -2.25
N SER A 169 -12.56 -35.46 -1.22
CA SER A 169 -11.99 -34.12 -1.15
C SER A 169 -10.46 -34.12 -1.10
N ALA A 170 -9.83 -35.10 -0.43
CA ALA A 170 -8.37 -35.13 -0.29
C ALA A 170 -7.65 -35.44 -1.62
N THR A 171 -8.15 -36.40 -2.41
CA THR A 171 -7.60 -36.71 -3.74
C THR A 171 -7.85 -35.57 -4.72
N ALA A 172 -9.08 -35.03 -4.74
CA ALA A 172 -9.43 -33.87 -5.56
C ALA A 172 -8.57 -32.64 -5.25
N THR A 173 -8.29 -32.38 -3.97
CA THR A 173 -7.40 -31.28 -3.53
C THR A 173 -5.97 -31.50 -4.04
N ARG A 174 -5.45 -32.73 -3.94
CA ARG A 174 -4.09 -33.04 -4.44
C ARG A 174 -3.98 -32.84 -5.94
N ASP A 175 -4.98 -33.29 -6.71
CA ASP A 175 -5.02 -33.11 -8.17
C ASP A 175 -5.20 -31.65 -8.57
N ALA A 176 -6.00 -30.88 -7.83
CA ALA A 176 -6.12 -29.44 -8.02
C ALA A 176 -4.80 -28.70 -7.77
N ILE A 177 -4.08 -29.05 -6.70
CA ILE A 177 -2.77 -28.44 -6.40
C ILE A 177 -1.73 -28.80 -7.46
N ARG A 178 -1.73 -30.03 -7.97
CA ARG A 178 -0.86 -30.44 -9.09
C ARG A 178 -1.16 -29.62 -10.35
N ARG A 179 -2.44 -29.41 -10.69
CA ARG A 179 -2.83 -28.57 -11.84
C ARG A 179 -2.45 -27.11 -11.63
N TYR A 180 -2.73 -26.57 -10.45
CA TYR A 180 -2.38 -25.20 -10.07
C TYR A 180 -0.88 -24.93 -10.20
N THR A 181 -0.04 -25.79 -9.59
CA THR A 181 1.42 -25.66 -9.65
C THR A 181 1.98 -25.83 -11.07
N ALA A 182 1.48 -26.79 -11.83
CA ALA A 182 1.87 -26.97 -13.23
C ALA A 182 1.49 -25.76 -14.10
N GLY A 183 0.27 -25.23 -13.91
CA GLY A 183 -0.20 -24.06 -14.64
C GLY A 183 0.52 -22.77 -14.25
N LEU A 184 0.91 -22.58 -12.99
CA LEU A 184 1.79 -21.48 -12.58
C LEU A 184 3.13 -21.56 -13.28
N GLY A 185 3.69 -22.77 -13.42
CA GLY A 185 4.90 -23.01 -14.20
C GLY A 185 4.75 -22.62 -15.67
N ARG A 186 3.62 -22.96 -16.31
CA ARG A 186 3.31 -22.54 -17.69
C ARG A 186 3.19 -21.03 -17.81
N MET A 187 2.38 -20.39 -16.95
CA MET A 187 2.17 -18.94 -16.95
C MET A 187 3.49 -18.16 -16.80
N ASN A 188 4.39 -18.63 -15.93
CA ASN A 188 5.72 -18.03 -15.78
C ASN A 188 6.63 -18.20 -17.00
N ARG A 189 6.49 -19.31 -17.74
CA ARG A 189 7.25 -19.52 -19.00
C ARG A 189 6.73 -18.61 -20.12
N VAL A 190 5.41 -18.49 -20.27
CA VAL A 190 4.79 -17.58 -21.26
C VAL A 190 5.20 -16.14 -20.99
N ALA A 191 5.23 -15.74 -19.71
CA ALA A 191 5.73 -14.43 -19.28
C ALA A 191 7.23 -14.16 -19.54
N VAL A 192 7.96 -15.15 -20.06
CA VAL A 192 9.37 -15.03 -20.51
C VAL A 192 9.49 -15.20 -22.02
N ALA A 193 8.68 -16.09 -22.62
CA ALA A 193 8.78 -16.49 -24.02
C ALA A 193 8.08 -15.56 -25.02
N CYS A 194 7.35 -14.53 -24.57
CA CYS A 194 6.71 -13.45 -25.37
C CYS A 194 5.72 -13.82 -26.50
N ASP A 195 5.64 -15.05 -26.98
CA ASP A 195 4.93 -15.36 -28.23
C ASP A 195 3.52 -15.97 -28.06
N GLU A 196 3.13 -16.36 -26.85
CA GLU A 196 1.85 -17.03 -26.60
C GLU A 196 0.86 -16.14 -25.84
N GLN A 197 -0.40 -16.08 -26.31
CA GLN A 197 -1.48 -15.40 -25.61
C GLN A 197 -2.28 -16.36 -24.73
N LEU A 198 -2.32 -16.08 -23.43
CA LEU A 198 -3.10 -16.78 -22.43
C LEU A 198 -4.58 -16.38 -22.49
N SER A 199 -5.46 -17.38 -22.44
CA SER A 199 -6.89 -17.19 -22.19
C SER A 199 -7.22 -17.30 -20.71
N PHE A 200 -8.45 -16.94 -20.32
CA PHE A 200 -8.94 -17.09 -18.95
C PHE A 200 -8.80 -18.53 -18.42
N THR A 201 -9.03 -19.54 -19.27
CA THR A 201 -8.97 -20.96 -18.88
C THR A 201 -7.54 -21.48 -18.68
N ASP A 202 -6.55 -20.80 -19.25
CA ASP A 202 -5.14 -21.18 -19.12
C ASP A 202 -4.53 -20.74 -17.79
N ILE A 203 -5.17 -19.75 -17.16
CA ILE A 203 -4.75 -19.24 -15.85
C ILE A 203 -5.03 -20.30 -14.78
N PRO A 204 -4.03 -20.65 -13.96
CA PRO A 204 -4.17 -21.66 -12.91
C PRO A 204 -4.96 -21.12 -11.73
N TRP A 205 -6.27 -20.97 -11.87
CA TRP A 205 -7.12 -20.51 -10.78
C TRP A 205 -7.01 -21.45 -9.57
N PRO A 206 -6.98 -20.92 -8.33
CA PRO A 206 -6.82 -21.69 -7.10
C PRO A 206 -8.14 -22.34 -6.69
N THR A 207 -8.76 -23.09 -7.60
CA THR A 207 -10.06 -23.75 -7.44
C THR A 207 -9.89 -25.27 -7.50
N LEU A 208 -10.82 -26.02 -6.91
CA LEU A 208 -10.80 -27.48 -6.95
C LEU A 208 -11.04 -28.03 -8.36
N TYR A 209 -11.84 -27.36 -9.17
CA TYR A 209 -12.16 -27.74 -10.55
C TYR A 209 -11.72 -26.65 -11.53
N PRO A 210 -11.40 -26.98 -12.80
CA PRO A 210 -11.12 -25.97 -13.80
C PRO A 210 -12.36 -25.11 -14.02
N ILE A 211 -12.16 -23.81 -14.19
CA ILE A 211 -13.24 -22.85 -14.38
C ILE A 211 -13.09 -22.16 -15.73
N CYS A 212 -14.21 -21.87 -16.37
CA CYS A 212 -14.28 -21.18 -17.67
C CYS A 212 -14.76 -19.72 -17.55
N GLY A 213 -14.87 -19.20 -16.32
CA GLY A 213 -15.30 -17.83 -16.04
C GLY A 213 -15.21 -17.51 -14.55
N THR A 214 -15.58 -16.29 -14.18
CA THR A 214 -15.43 -15.75 -12.82
C THR A 214 -16.39 -16.37 -11.81
N TYR A 215 -17.56 -16.83 -12.25
CA TYR A 215 -18.58 -17.47 -11.40
C TYR A 215 -18.10 -18.70 -10.63
N GLY A 216 -17.05 -19.38 -11.11
CA GLY A 216 -16.47 -20.55 -10.44
C GLY A 216 -15.52 -20.21 -9.29
N ILE A 217 -15.19 -18.93 -9.09
CA ILE A 217 -14.27 -18.48 -8.04
C ILE A 217 -15.08 -18.22 -6.76
N SER A 218 -15.23 -19.22 -5.90
CA SER A 218 -15.83 -19.06 -4.57
C SER A 218 -14.76 -18.91 -3.49
N GLU A 219 -15.09 -18.22 -2.39
CA GLU A 219 -14.19 -18.09 -1.24
C GLU A 219 -13.78 -19.46 -0.69
N GLU A 220 -14.72 -20.40 -0.60
CA GLU A 220 -14.48 -21.76 -0.13
C GLU A 220 -13.48 -22.49 -1.03
N SER A 221 -13.63 -22.37 -2.36
CA SER A 221 -12.75 -23.04 -3.32
C SER A 221 -11.30 -22.54 -3.20
N VAL A 222 -11.11 -21.23 -3.06
CA VAL A 222 -9.81 -20.59 -2.83
C VAL A 222 -9.23 -21.05 -1.51
N ARG A 223 -10.04 -21.08 -0.44
CA ARG A 223 -9.63 -21.50 0.90
C ARG A 223 -9.01 -22.89 0.93
N HIS A 224 -9.62 -23.87 0.24
CA HIS A 224 -9.14 -25.25 0.22
C HIS A 224 -7.72 -25.36 -0.35
N ILE A 225 -7.44 -24.62 -1.44
CA ILE A 225 -6.12 -24.64 -2.08
C ILE A 225 -5.09 -23.84 -1.26
N VAL A 226 -5.45 -22.64 -0.83
CA VAL A 226 -4.53 -21.70 -0.14
C VAL A 226 -4.05 -22.25 1.20
N LEU A 227 -4.93 -22.90 1.95
CA LEU A 227 -4.60 -23.42 3.27
C LEU A 227 -3.92 -24.79 3.24
N SER A 228 -3.92 -25.47 2.08
CA SER A 228 -3.35 -26.80 1.93
C SER A 228 -1.83 -26.80 2.17
N GLU A 229 -1.39 -27.79 2.94
CA GLU A 229 0.03 -28.01 3.24
C GLU A 229 0.84 -28.47 2.03
N LEU A 230 0.16 -29.07 1.05
CA LEU A 230 0.79 -29.58 -0.16
C LEU A 230 1.35 -28.47 -1.06
N LEU A 231 0.77 -27.26 -1.02
CA LEU A 231 1.19 -26.16 -1.89
C LEU A 231 2.49 -25.49 -1.42
N TYR A 232 2.66 -25.37 -0.10
CA TYR A 232 3.82 -24.74 0.51
C TYR A 232 4.29 -25.58 1.70
N PRO A 233 5.02 -26.68 1.43
CA PRO A 233 5.51 -27.54 2.51
C PRO A 233 6.43 -26.73 3.43
N ARG A 234 6.40 -27.05 4.73
CA ARG A 234 7.23 -26.42 5.79
C ARG A 234 6.92 -24.95 6.11
N LYS A 235 5.92 -24.33 5.46
CA LYS A 235 5.45 -22.99 5.86
C LYS A 235 4.29 -23.11 6.82
N ASP A 236 4.31 -22.26 7.85
CA ASP A 236 3.19 -22.06 8.75
C ASP A 236 1.99 -21.48 7.98
N ARG A 237 0.79 -21.63 8.53
CA ARG A 237 -0.45 -21.20 7.87
C ARG A 237 -0.42 -19.72 7.43
N ARG A 238 0.18 -18.83 8.24
CA ARG A 238 0.37 -17.40 7.88
C ARG A 238 1.34 -17.25 6.70
N GLY A 239 2.48 -17.93 6.75
CA GLY A 239 3.46 -17.94 5.67
C GLY A 239 2.91 -18.49 4.35
N ARG A 240 1.98 -19.46 4.39
CA ARG A 240 1.27 -19.97 3.21
C ARG A 240 0.37 -18.91 2.57
N LEU A 241 -0.45 -18.24 3.39
CA LEU A 241 -1.31 -17.13 2.94
C LEU A 241 -0.50 -15.99 2.33
N LEU A 242 0.59 -15.57 2.98
CA LEU A 242 1.46 -14.52 2.47
C LEU A 242 2.19 -14.93 1.17
N ALA A 243 2.65 -16.18 1.08
CA ALA A 243 3.26 -16.71 -0.14
C ALA A 243 2.25 -16.73 -1.30
N PHE A 244 1.01 -17.11 -1.02
CA PHE A 244 -0.08 -17.11 -1.99
C PHE A 244 -0.42 -15.70 -2.48
N LEU A 245 -0.62 -14.76 -1.55
CA LEU A 245 -0.95 -13.35 -1.85
C LEU A 245 0.14 -12.65 -2.67
N ARG A 246 1.40 -13.06 -2.56
CA ARG A 246 2.48 -12.54 -3.41
C ARG A 246 2.29 -12.86 -4.90
N TYR A 247 1.70 -14.01 -5.21
CA TYR A 247 1.41 -14.40 -6.59
C TYR A 247 0.13 -13.75 -7.09
N TRP A 248 -0.91 -13.68 -6.26
CA TRP A 248 -2.24 -13.21 -6.65
C TRP A 248 -2.50 -11.73 -6.37
N HIS A 249 -1.48 -10.92 -6.11
CA HIS A 249 -1.68 -9.50 -5.84
C HIS A 249 -2.17 -8.76 -7.10
N PRO A 250 -3.22 -7.91 -7.01
CA PRO A 250 -3.74 -7.19 -8.17
C PRO A 250 -2.66 -6.34 -8.86
N ASP A 251 -1.73 -5.71 -8.13
CA ASP A 251 -0.65 -4.93 -8.76
C ASP A 251 0.26 -5.75 -9.70
N LYS A 252 0.38 -7.07 -9.50
CA LYS A 252 1.14 -7.94 -10.42
C LYS A 252 0.42 -8.14 -11.75
N PHE A 253 -0.91 -7.99 -11.73
CA PHE A 253 -1.79 -8.08 -12.88
C PHE A 253 -2.19 -6.72 -13.43
N VAL A 254 -2.11 -5.60 -12.70
CA VAL A 254 -2.71 -4.30 -13.13
C VAL A 254 -1.68 -3.18 -13.31
N GLY A 255 -0.51 -3.28 -12.66
CA GLY A 255 0.48 -2.20 -12.66
C GLY A 255 1.21 -1.94 -13.99
N SER A 256 1.93 -0.84 -14.11
CA SER A 256 2.76 -0.54 -15.30
C SER A 256 3.86 -1.59 -15.57
N VAL A 257 4.22 -2.37 -14.54
CA VAL A 257 5.12 -3.53 -14.61
C VAL A 257 4.32 -4.83 -14.79
N CYS A 258 3.24 -4.77 -15.57
CA CYS A 258 2.33 -5.88 -15.82
C CYS A 258 3.02 -6.97 -16.63
N ARG A 259 3.58 -7.95 -15.94
CA ARG A 259 4.20 -9.09 -16.60
C ARG A 259 3.18 -10.00 -17.28
N TRP A 260 1.92 -10.03 -16.81
CA TRP A 260 0.94 -11.03 -17.26
C TRP A 260 -0.17 -10.49 -18.15
N MET A 261 -0.77 -9.33 -17.86
CA MET A 261 -1.88 -8.80 -18.68
C MET A 261 -1.52 -8.54 -20.14
N GLN A 262 -0.26 -8.22 -20.43
CA GLN A 262 0.22 -8.06 -21.80
C GLN A 262 0.16 -9.37 -22.61
N HIS A 263 0.25 -10.52 -21.94
CA HIS A 263 0.14 -11.85 -22.56
C HIS A 263 -1.28 -12.42 -22.47
N ILE A 264 -2.24 -11.72 -21.89
CA ILE A 264 -3.63 -12.19 -21.82
C ILE A 264 -4.39 -11.64 -23.03
N ARG A 265 -5.20 -12.51 -23.66
CA ARG A 265 -6.10 -12.14 -24.76
C ARG A 265 -6.97 -10.94 -24.37
N GLU A 266 -7.10 -9.97 -25.27
CA GLU A 266 -7.85 -8.73 -25.02
C GLU A 266 -9.29 -9.02 -24.54
N SER A 267 -9.95 -10.03 -25.12
CA SER A 267 -11.31 -10.47 -24.75
C SER A 267 -11.45 -10.92 -23.29
N ASP A 268 -10.38 -11.45 -22.72
CA ASP A 268 -10.41 -12.13 -21.42
C ASP A 268 -9.88 -11.23 -20.30
N ARG A 269 -9.23 -10.11 -20.64
CA ARG A 269 -8.60 -9.18 -19.68
C ARG A 269 -9.56 -8.73 -18.57
N ALA A 270 -10.80 -8.39 -18.92
CA ALA A 270 -11.80 -7.97 -17.94
C ALA A 270 -12.16 -9.09 -16.96
N ALA A 271 -12.39 -10.31 -17.47
CA ALA A 271 -12.70 -11.48 -16.65
C ALA A 271 -11.51 -11.87 -15.76
N VAL A 272 -10.28 -11.80 -16.27
CA VAL A 272 -9.08 -12.09 -15.47
C VAL A 272 -8.90 -11.06 -14.36
N TYR A 273 -9.08 -9.77 -14.67
CA TYR A 273 -9.03 -8.71 -13.66
C TYR A 273 -10.04 -8.97 -12.54
N GLU A 274 -11.31 -9.22 -12.91
CA GLU A 274 -12.37 -9.55 -11.96
C GLU A 274 -11.99 -10.79 -11.11
N GLY A 275 -11.53 -11.87 -11.75
CA GLY A 275 -11.12 -13.08 -11.04
C GLY A 275 -9.98 -12.84 -10.05
N VAL A 276 -8.97 -12.05 -10.40
CA VAL A 276 -7.88 -11.67 -9.48
C VAL A 276 -8.41 -10.84 -8.31
N THR A 277 -9.34 -9.92 -8.56
CA THR A 277 -10.00 -9.14 -7.52
C THR A 277 -10.94 -9.94 -6.62
N MET A 278 -11.33 -11.17 -7.00
CA MET A 278 -12.05 -12.10 -6.12
C MET A 278 -11.10 -12.97 -5.28
N VAL A 279 -10.02 -13.46 -5.90
CA VAL A 279 -9.05 -14.36 -5.26
C VAL A 279 -8.28 -13.67 -4.13
N ALA A 280 -7.75 -12.46 -4.38
CA ALA A 280 -6.89 -11.79 -3.40
C ALA A 280 -7.62 -11.41 -2.10
N PRO A 281 -8.83 -10.79 -2.14
CA PRO A 281 -9.60 -10.52 -0.93
C PRO A 281 -10.04 -11.77 -0.19
N SER A 282 -10.36 -12.86 -0.89
CA SER A 282 -10.73 -14.14 -0.26
C SER A 282 -9.58 -14.68 0.61
N ALA A 283 -8.35 -14.69 0.08
CA ALA A 283 -7.17 -15.07 0.85
C ALA A 283 -6.86 -14.06 1.97
N MET A 284 -7.11 -12.77 1.74
CA MET A 284 -6.90 -11.73 2.74
C MET A 284 -7.84 -11.86 3.94
N LYS A 285 -9.12 -12.14 3.68
CA LYS A 285 -10.14 -12.38 4.70
C LYS A 285 -9.72 -13.52 5.63
N HIS A 286 -9.20 -14.61 5.07
CA HIS A 286 -8.66 -15.71 5.88
C HIS A 286 -7.41 -15.36 6.67
N LEU A 287 -6.62 -14.38 6.21
CA LEU A 287 -5.49 -13.85 6.97
C LEU A 287 -5.98 -13.01 8.15
N SER A 288 -6.97 -12.13 7.95
CA SER A 288 -7.52 -11.27 9.01
C SER A 288 -8.27 -12.05 10.09
N ASP A 289 -9.09 -13.04 9.70
CA ASP A 289 -9.94 -13.78 10.64
C ASP A 289 -9.13 -14.56 11.67
N LYS A 290 -7.94 -15.05 11.29
CA LYS A 290 -7.13 -15.94 12.13
C LYS A 290 -6.02 -15.24 12.92
N TYR A 291 -5.50 -14.12 12.40
CA TYR A 291 -4.33 -13.45 12.96
C TYR A 291 -4.64 -12.04 13.49
N GLY A 292 -5.93 -11.70 13.58
CA GLY A 292 -6.37 -10.32 13.76
C GLY A 292 -6.14 -9.52 12.49
N SER A 293 -6.85 -8.41 12.33
CA SER A 293 -6.59 -7.51 11.20
C SER A 293 -5.12 -7.10 11.29
N PRO A 294 -4.25 -7.48 10.34
CA PRO A 294 -3.04 -6.69 10.18
C PRO A 294 -3.54 -5.25 9.93
N ASN A 295 -2.83 -4.24 10.45
CA ASN A 295 -3.10 -2.83 10.15
C ASN A 295 -2.79 -2.55 8.66
N LEU A 296 -3.51 -3.23 7.78
CA LEU A 296 -3.48 -3.20 6.33
C LEU A 296 -4.91 -2.79 5.94
N ALA A 297 -5.20 -1.51 6.16
CA ALA A 297 -6.44 -0.92 5.67
C ALA A 297 -6.29 -0.79 4.15
N TYR A 298 -6.94 -1.67 3.39
CA TYR A 298 -7.12 -1.43 1.96
C TYR A 298 -8.10 -0.29 1.82
N HIS A 299 -7.62 0.85 1.33
CA HIS A 299 -8.52 1.86 0.76
C HIS A 299 -8.86 1.38 -0.65
N VAL A 300 -10.05 0.80 -0.78
CA VAL A 300 -10.69 0.67 -2.10
C VAL A 300 -11.18 2.07 -2.44
N ASN A 301 -10.57 2.71 -3.43
CA ASN A 301 -11.02 4.01 -3.88
C ASN A 301 -12.38 3.87 -4.58
N CYS A 302 -13.15 4.96 -4.64
CA CYS A 302 -14.49 4.96 -5.23
C CYS A 302 -14.52 4.61 -6.73
N ASP A 303 -13.37 4.57 -7.40
CA ASP A 303 -13.19 4.18 -8.79
C ASP A 303 -12.85 2.67 -8.96
N GLY A 304 -12.87 1.90 -7.87
CA GLY A 304 -12.48 0.49 -7.89
C GLY A 304 -10.96 0.26 -7.92
N SER A 305 -10.15 1.32 -7.92
CA SER A 305 -8.69 1.19 -7.80
C SER A 305 -8.30 0.85 -6.36
N VAL A 306 -7.53 -0.22 -6.20
CA VAL A 306 -6.94 -0.59 -4.90
C VAL A 306 -5.55 0.03 -4.85
N THR A 307 -5.40 1.25 -4.34
CA THR A 307 -4.07 1.86 -4.17
C THR A 307 -3.44 1.38 -2.88
N CYS A 308 -2.51 0.44 -2.99
CA CYS A 308 -1.89 -0.27 -1.87
C CYS A 308 -0.62 0.45 -1.35
N LEU A 309 -0.74 1.72 -0.92
CA LEU A 309 0.42 2.46 -0.38
C LEU A 309 1.01 1.83 0.90
N GLN A 310 0.21 1.11 1.70
CA GLN A 310 0.68 0.41 2.90
C GLN A 310 1.27 -1.00 2.63
N PHE A 311 0.99 -1.62 1.48
CA PHE A 311 1.51 -2.96 1.13
C PHE A 311 3.01 -2.96 0.87
N ILE A 312 3.50 -1.90 0.21
CA ILE A 312 4.90 -1.76 -0.13
C ILE A 312 5.74 -1.75 1.17
N TYR A 313 5.27 -1.05 2.21
CA TYR A 313 5.96 -1.01 3.51
C TYR A 313 5.89 -2.33 4.29
N PHE A 314 4.76 -3.03 4.27
CA PHE A 314 4.64 -4.32 4.95
C PHE A 314 5.53 -5.39 4.32
N PHE A 315 5.60 -5.44 2.98
CA PHE A 315 6.49 -6.37 2.29
C PHE A 315 7.95 -6.00 2.45
N ASP A 316 8.31 -4.71 2.41
CA ASP A 316 9.70 -4.27 2.62
C ASP A 316 10.19 -4.59 4.04
N SER A 317 9.33 -4.42 5.06
CA SER A 317 9.62 -4.80 6.45
C SER A 317 9.77 -6.32 6.62
N TYR A 318 8.87 -7.11 6.01
CA TYR A 318 8.94 -8.58 6.08
C TYR A 318 10.11 -9.16 5.26
N PHE A 319 10.49 -8.51 4.15
CA PHE A 319 11.68 -8.88 3.38
C PHE A 319 12.95 -8.61 4.18
N LYS A 320 13.05 -7.46 4.84
CA LYS A 320 14.13 -7.14 5.79
C LYS A 320 14.22 -8.17 6.92
N GLU A 321 13.08 -8.60 7.48
CA GLU A 321 13.05 -9.62 8.54
C GLU A 321 13.45 -11.04 8.05
N LEU A 322 12.97 -11.45 6.88
CA LEU A 322 13.38 -12.73 6.26
C LEU A 322 14.86 -12.75 5.91
N HIS A 323 15.40 -11.63 5.43
CA HIS A 323 16.83 -11.49 5.13
C HIS A 323 17.69 -11.46 6.40
N ALA A 324 17.22 -10.80 7.47
CA ALA A 324 17.89 -10.81 8.76
C ALA A 324 18.02 -12.23 9.34
N LYS A 325 17.01 -13.09 9.14
CA LYS A 325 17.02 -14.49 9.60
C LYS A 325 17.89 -15.43 8.74
N GLN A 326 18.29 -15.03 7.53
CA GLN A 326 19.12 -15.86 6.65
C GLN A 326 20.64 -15.62 6.79
N GLY A 327 21.08 -14.74 7.69
CA GLY A 327 22.48 -14.65 8.13
C GLY A 327 23.52 -14.36 7.04
N LYS A 328 23.11 -13.99 5.83
CA LYS A 328 24.03 -13.63 4.74
C LYS A 328 24.18 -12.11 4.71
N PRO A 329 25.32 -11.55 5.15
CA PRO A 329 25.56 -10.12 5.02
C PRO A 329 25.56 -9.75 3.53
N LEU A 330 24.76 -8.76 3.17
CA LEU A 330 24.83 -8.10 1.87
C LEU A 330 26.22 -7.45 1.75
N THR A 331 27.14 -8.11 1.05
CA THR A 331 28.26 -7.41 0.44
C THR A 331 27.68 -6.38 -0.51
N ARG A 332 27.80 -5.10 -0.13
CA ARG A 332 27.44 -3.97 -0.98
C ARG A 332 28.06 -4.19 -2.37
N PRO A 333 27.30 -4.07 -3.47
CA PRO A 333 27.92 -3.99 -4.77
C PRO A 333 28.86 -2.79 -4.75
N ARG A 334 30.13 -3.06 -5.04
CA ARG A 334 31.20 -2.07 -5.16
C ARG A 334 30.71 -1.03 -6.17
N GLN A 335 30.44 0.20 -5.72
CA GLN A 335 30.12 1.32 -6.61
C GLN A 335 31.35 1.57 -7.48
N THR A 336 31.39 0.97 -8.67
CA THR A 336 32.28 1.40 -9.73
C THR A 336 31.73 2.73 -10.21
N THR A 337 32.51 3.77 -9.96
CA THR A 337 32.19 5.14 -10.34
C THR A 337 31.94 5.22 -11.84
N LEU A 338 30.84 5.89 -12.22
CA LEU A 338 30.38 6.25 -13.57
C LEU A 338 31.43 6.92 -14.50
N ARG A 339 32.68 7.06 -14.06
CA ARG A 339 33.79 7.64 -14.81
C ARG A 339 34.45 6.65 -15.78
N GLU A 340 34.40 5.34 -15.49
CA GLU A 340 35.16 4.32 -16.24
C GLU A 340 34.49 3.90 -17.57
N ASN A 341 33.17 4.08 -17.70
CA ASN A 341 32.44 3.74 -18.94
C ASN A 341 32.47 4.84 -20.00
N ARG A 342 33.01 6.03 -19.69
CA ARG A 342 33.10 7.14 -20.66
C ARG A 342 34.37 7.08 -21.52
N GLU A 343 35.40 6.35 -21.10
CA GLU A 343 36.65 6.20 -21.86
C GLU A 343 36.59 5.06 -22.88
N LYS A 344 35.88 3.96 -22.59
CA LYS A 344 35.74 2.84 -23.55
C LYS A 344 34.82 3.11 -24.75
N GLY A 345 34.10 4.23 -24.76
CA GLY A 345 33.19 4.61 -25.85
C GLY A 345 33.83 5.40 -27.00
N ARG A 346 35.11 5.80 -26.89
CA ARG A 346 35.78 6.63 -27.92
C ARG A 346 36.73 5.88 -28.85
N GLU A 347 37.11 4.65 -28.53
CA GLU A 347 38.07 3.89 -29.37
C GLU A 347 37.39 3.02 -30.45
N GLY A 348 36.06 2.84 -30.41
CA GLY A 348 35.35 1.94 -31.33
C GLY A 348 34.81 2.57 -32.63
N LYS A 349 34.99 3.87 -32.89
CA LYS A 349 34.27 4.59 -33.97
C LYS A 349 35.08 4.92 -35.22
N GLN A 350 36.26 4.32 -35.41
CA GLN A 350 37.14 4.66 -36.54
C GLN A 350 37.37 3.55 -37.57
N LYS A 351 36.56 2.49 -37.60
CA LYS A 351 36.62 1.47 -38.66
C LYS A 351 35.23 0.97 -39.04
N GLN A 352 34.58 1.65 -39.99
CA GLN A 352 33.66 1.07 -40.97
C GLN A 352 33.18 2.18 -41.90
N GLY A 353 34.03 2.50 -42.88
CA GLY A 353 33.66 3.19 -44.11
C GLY A 353 33.74 2.20 -45.27
N GLY A 354 32.79 2.30 -46.21
CA GLY A 354 32.62 1.42 -47.38
C GLY A 354 31.68 0.25 -47.06
N HIS A 355 30.63 -0.06 -47.82
CA HIS A 355 30.48 -0.02 -49.27
C HIS A 355 28.99 -0.13 -49.63
N ASP A 356 28.64 0.48 -50.75
CA ASP A 356 27.58 0.19 -51.73
C ASP A 356 26.08 0.22 -51.43
N LYS A 357 25.50 1.25 -52.03
CA LYS A 357 24.20 1.32 -52.68
C LYS A 357 24.05 0.18 -53.71
N ARG A 358 22.98 -0.61 -53.63
CA ARG A 358 22.28 -1.15 -54.81
C ARG A 358 20.80 -1.30 -54.47
N GLY A 359 19.99 -0.68 -55.32
CA GLY A 359 18.56 -0.56 -55.13
C GLY A 359 17.81 -1.88 -55.28
N SER A 360 16.60 -1.89 -54.75
CA SER A 360 15.59 -2.88 -55.11
C SER A 360 14.27 -2.14 -55.37
N LYS A 361 13.93 -2.06 -56.65
CA LYS A 361 12.59 -1.80 -57.16
C LYS A 361 12.03 -3.15 -57.60
N HIS A 362 10.98 -3.61 -56.94
CA HIS A 362 9.95 -4.57 -57.40
C HIS A 362 9.03 -4.75 -56.19
N GLY A 363 7.72 -4.75 -56.29
CA GLY A 363 6.84 -5.06 -57.41
C GLY A 363 5.59 -5.67 -56.77
N GLU A 364 4.44 -5.39 -57.35
CA GLU A 364 3.10 -5.75 -56.89
C GLU A 364 2.84 -7.26 -56.73
N ALA A 365 1.66 -7.51 -56.12
CA ALA A 365 0.84 -8.74 -56.18
C ALA A 365 1.34 -9.89 -55.29
N VAL A 366 0.50 -10.63 -54.54
CA VAL A 366 -0.68 -11.41 -54.94
C VAL A 366 -1.43 -11.75 -53.62
N LYS A 367 -2.67 -11.28 -53.42
CA LYS A 367 -3.93 -12.03 -53.51
C LYS A 367 -3.99 -13.43 -52.86
N THR A 368 -4.99 -13.58 -51.99
CA THR A 368 -5.85 -14.76 -51.76
C THR A 368 -5.21 -16.07 -51.33
N TRP A 369 -5.51 -16.53 -50.10
CA TRP A 369 -5.95 -17.91 -49.83
C TRP A 369 -7.00 -17.90 -48.70
N TYR A 370 -8.18 -18.46 -49.00
CA TYR A 370 -9.33 -18.72 -48.13
C TYR A 370 -9.63 -20.22 -48.22
N ARG A 371 -10.19 -20.81 -47.14
CA ARG A 371 -10.67 -22.21 -46.96
C ARG A 371 -9.56 -23.26 -46.89
N GLY A 372 -9.64 -24.32 -46.08
CA GLY A 372 -10.62 -24.90 -45.16
C GLY A 372 -9.91 -26.16 -44.58
N VAL A 373 -10.33 -26.77 -43.48
CA VAL A 373 -11.21 -27.94 -43.50
C VAL A 373 -11.36 -28.45 -42.06
N ILE A 374 -12.59 -28.86 -41.78
CA ILE A 374 -13.18 -29.48 -40.59
C ILE A 374 -12.85 -30.98 -40.55
N SER A 375 -12.97 -31.57 -39.35
CA SER A 375 -13.21 -33.00 -39.03
C SER A 375 -12.02 -33.90 -38.69
N GLY A 376 -12.21 -34.71 -37.63
CA GLY A 376 -11.34 -35.82 -37.27
C GLY A 376 -11.45 -36.32 -35.83
N VAL A 377 -12.66 -36.66 -35.38
CA VAL A 377 -12.90 -37.48 -34.17
C VAL A 377 -12.74 -38.95 -34.56
N SER A 378 -11.87 -39.68 -33.86
CA SER A 378 -12.00 -41.10 -33.48
C SER A 378 -10.95 -41.45 -32.44
#